data_AF-A0A925IAB6-F1
#
_entry.id   AF-A0A925IAB6-F1
#
_cell.length_a   1.000
_cell.length_b   1.000
_cell.length_c   1.000
_cell.angle_alpha   90.00
_cell.angle_beta   90.00
_cell.angle_gamma   90.00
#
_symmetry.space_group_name_H-M   'P 1'
#
loop_
_entity.id
_entity.type
_entity.pdbx_description
1 polymer ?
#
loop_
_entity_poly.entity_id
_entity_poly.type
_entity_poly.pdbx_seq_one_letter_code
_entity_poly.pdbx_strand_id
1 'polypeptide(L)' 'MKKLLLTLVSLSLTSLSFAQWTDQATGFGTPSRGVNSINIVDANTVWVGSYDGTNTSNYITDFSKT' A
#
# COMPACT_ATOMS: atom_id res chain seq x y z
N MET A 1 40.19 -11.39 4.99
CA MET A 1 39.20 -10.69 5.83
C MET A 1 38.42 -9.60 5.09
N LYS A 2 39.06 -8.71 4.31
CA LYS A 2 38.35 -7.63 3.58
C LYS A 2 37.27 -8.13 2.59
N LYS A 3 37.52 -9.25 1.89
CA LYS A 3 36.54 -9.87 0.98
C LYS A 3 35.32 -10.43 1.72
N LEU A 4 35.55 -11.09 2.86
CA LEU A 4 34.49 -11.62 3.72
C LEU A 4 33.60 -10.48 4.27
N LEU A 5 34.23 -9.40 4.74
CA LEU A 5 33.53 -8.21 5.20
C LEU A 5 32.67 -7.59 4.09
N LEU A 6 33.22 -7.49 2.87
CA LEU A 6 32.49 -6.96 1.73
C LEU A 6 31.28 -7.82 1.38
N THR A 7 31.41 -9.15 1.41
CA THR A 7 30.30 -10.09 1.12
C THR A 7 29.19 -9.99 2.17
N LEU A 8 29.55 -9.89 3.45
CA LEU A 8 28.60 -9.70 4.55
C LEU A 8 27.81 -8.39 4.42
N VAL A 9 28.51 -7.30 4.09
CA VAL A 9 27.88 -5.99 3.86
C VAL A 9 26.97 -6.03 2.63
N SER A 10 27.42 -6.60 1.51
CA SER A 10 26.57 -6.68 0.32
C SER A 10 25.31 -7.52 0.53
N LEU A 11 25.39 -8.57 1.38
CA LEU A 11 24.23 -9.40 1.69
C LEU A 11 23.20 -8.64 2.55
N SER A 12 23.64 -7.82 3.51
CA SER A 12 22.73 -7.03 4.34
C SER A 12 22.07 -5.86 3.60
N LEU A 13 22.69 -5.30 2.56
CA LEU A 13 22.03 -4.28 1.74
C LEU A 13 20.86 -4.85 0.92
N THR A 14 20.91 -6.13 0.53
CA THR A 14 19.83 -6.75 -0.26
C THR A 14 18.54 -6.98 0.52
N SER A 15 18.60 -7.10 1.85
CA SER A 15 17.38 -7.24 2.68
C SER A 15 16.64 -5.91 2.86
N LEU A 16 17.31 -4.78 2.67
CA LEU A 16 16.70 -3.44 2.74
C LEU A 16 16.11 -2.98 1.40
N SER A 17 16.41 -3.68 0.29
CA SER A 17 15.98 -3.28 -1.05
C SER A 17 14.61 -3.81 -1.48
N PHE A 18 13.90 -4.53 -0.62
CA PHE A 18 12.53 -4.94 -0.91
C PHE A 18 11.57 -3.77 -0.69
N ALA A 19 10.62 -3.57 -1.62
CA ALA A 19 9.49 -2.68 -1.39
C ALA A 19 8.76 -3.14 -0.12
N GLN A 20 8.81 -2.31 0.93
CA GLN A 20 8.12 -2.55 2.19
C GLN A 20 6.66 -2.14 1.99
N TRP A 21 5.77 -3.11 1.91
CA TRP A 21 4.34 -2.83 1.98
C TRP A 21 3.97 -2.58 3.44
N THR A 22 3.43 -1.40 3.73
CA THR A 22 2.86 -1.06 5.03
C THR A 22 1.35 -1.16 4.93
N ASP A 23 0.73 -1.86 5.88
CA ASP A 23 -0.73 -1.86 5.98
C ASP A 23 -1.22 -0.45 6.34
N GLN A 24 -2.16 0.07 5.54
CA GLN A 24 -2.77 1.39 5.74
C GLN A 24 -4.29 1.24 5.72
N ALA A 25 -4.94 1.70 6.78
CA ALA A 25 -6.39 1.67 6.87
C ALA A 25 -6.99 2.59 5.80
N THR A 26 -8.02 2.13 5.09
CA THR A 26 -8.69 2.92 4.03
C THR A 26 -9.49 4.10 4.58
N GLY A 27 -9.75 4.16 5.89
CA GLY A 27 -10.55 5.22 6.51
C GLY A 27 -12.05 5.15 6.20
N PHE A 28 -12.55 4.07 5.59
CA PHE A 28 -13.98 3.93 5.28
C PHE A 28 -14.83 3.90 6.56
N GLY A 29 -15.77 4.84 6.69
CA GLY A 29 -16.69 4.91 7.84
C GLY A 29 -17.83 3.89 7.79
N THR A 30 -18.14 3.34 6.61
CA THR A 30 -19.20 2.34 6.42
C THR A 30 -18.60 0.94 6.40
N PRO A 31 -19.08 -0.02 7.21
CA PRO A 31 -18.66 -1.41 7.14
C PRO A 31 -18.87 -2.03 5.75
N SER A 32 -18.04 -3.03 5.42
CA SER A 32 -18.12 -3.76 4.15
C SER A 32 -17.91 -2.92 2.88
N ARG A 33 -17.24 -1.76 2.97
CA ARG A 33 -16.72 -1.09 1.76
C ARG A 33 -15.51 -1.85 1.23
N GLY A 34 -15.55 -2.19 -0.05
CA GLY A 34 -14.41 -2.78 -0.75
C GLY A 34 -13.71 -1.76 -1.65
N VAL A 35 -12.45 -2.05 -2.00
CA VAL A 35 -11.61 -1.22 -2.87
C VAL A 35 -11.66 -1.79 -4.28
N ASN A 36 -12.01 -0.97 -5.28
CA ASN A 36 -11.97 -1.38 -6.70
C ASN A 36 -10.76 -0.83 -7.45
N SER A 37 -10.18 0.29 -6.98
CA SER A 37 -9.08 0.98 -7.64
C SER A 37 -8.32 1.87 -6.66
N ILE A 38 -7.03 2.04 -6.90
CA ILE A 38 -6.15 2.92 -6.12
C ILE A 38 -5.35 3.82 -7.07
N ASN A 39 -5.19 5.07 -6.69
CA ASN A 39 -4.30 6.02 -7.35
C ASN A 39 -3.45 6.71 -6.27
N ILE A 40 -2.15 6.40 -6.26
CA ILE A 40 -1.20 6.93 -5.28
C ILE A 40 -0.62 8.22 -5.85
N VAL A 41 -0.88 9.35 -5.17
CA VAL A 41 -0.33 10.66 -5.56
C VAL A 41 1.08 10.81 -4.99
N ASP A 42 1.22 10.54 -3.68
CA ASP A 42 2.49 10.57 -2.96
C ASP A 42 2.42 9.70 -1.68
N ALA A 43 3.48 9.75 -0.87
CA ALA A 43 3.61 8.96 0.36
C ALA A 43 2.53 9.22 1.44
N ASN A 44 1.80 10.33 1.35
CA ASN A 44 0.76 10.74 2.30
C ASN A 44 -0.58 11.07 1.60
N THR A 45 -0.76 10.71 0.33
CA THR A 45 -2.00 10.98 -0.40
C THR A 45 -2.31 9.86 -1.38
N VAL A 46 -3.43 9.20 -1.14
CA VAL A 46 -3.96 8.12 -1.98
C VAL A 46 -5.44 8.36 -2.24
N TRP A 47 -5.85 8.27 -3.50
CA TRP A 47 -7.25 8.23 -3.89
C TRP A 47 -7.69 6.78 -4.07
N VAL A 48 -8.86 6.45 -3.52
CA VAL A 48 -9.40 5.09 -3.53
C VAL A 48 -10.78 5.12 -4.17
N GLY A 49 -10.99 4.31 -5.20
CA GLY A 49 -12.33 4.00 -5.68
C GLY A 49 -12.94 2.88 -4.83
N SER A 50 -14.19 3.06 -4.40
CA SER A 50 -14.87 2.11 -3.53
C SER A 50 -16.11 1.50 -4.18
N TYR A 51 -16.52 0.33 -3.68
CA TYR A 51 -17.80 -0.28 -4.00
C TYR A 51 -18.53 -0.72 -2.72
N ASP A 52 -19.82 -0.97 -2.85
CA ASP A 52 -20.72 -1.08 -1.70
C ASP A 52 -20.71 -2.41 -0.93
N GLY A 53 -19.81 -3.32 -1.28
CA GLY A 53 -19.73 -4.65 -0.69
C GLY A 53 -20.77 -5.64 -1.20
N THR A 54 -21.78 -5.20 -1.97
CA THR A 54 -22.80 -6.08 -2.54
C THR A 54 -22.45 -6.47 -3.98
N ASN A 55 -21.91 -5.53 -4.76
CA ASN A 55 -21.42 -5.76 -6.12
C ASN A 55 -20.31 -4.77 -6.46
N THR A 56 -19.25 -5.23 -7.13
CA THR A 56 -18.14 -4.42 -7.62
C THR A 56 -18.52 -3.39 -8.70
N SER A 57 -19.70 -3.52 -9.31
CA SER A 57 -20.23 -2.58 -10.32
C SER A 57 -20.96 -1.37 -9.74
N ASN A 58 -21.31 -1.38 -8.45
CA ASN A 58 -21.90 -0.21 -7.80
C ASN A 58 -20.78 0.75 -7.40
N TYR A 59 -20.54 1.74 -8.26
CA TYR A 59 -19.57 2.80 -8.02
C TYR A 59 -20.05 3.74 -6.91
N ILE A 60 -19.34 3.75 -5.79
CA ILE A 60 -19.47 4.78 -4.78
C ILE A 60 -18.13 5.52 -4.71
N THR A 61 -18.16 6.80 -5.04
CA THR A 61 -16.99 7.68 -4.92
C THR A 61 -16.91 8.13 -3.47
N ASP A 62 -16.14 7.40 -2.67
CA ASP A 62 -15.85 7.77 -1.29
C ASP A 62 -14.38 8.16 -1.22
N PHE A 63 -14.10 9.34 -0.70
CA PHE A 63 -12.77 9.93 -0.72
C PHE A 63 -12.21 9.96 0.71
N SER A 64 -11.10 9.25 0.94
CA SER A 64 -10.41 9.28 2.23
C SER A 64 -9.01 9.86 2.04
N LYS A 65 -8.57 10.65 3.03
CA LYS A 65 -7.22 11.20 3.14
C LYS A 65 -6.61 10.59 4.39
N THR A 66 -5.46 9.94 4.24
CA THR A 66 -4.67 9.38 5.35
C THR A 66 -3.36 10.12 5.47
#